data_AF-A0A483PVA1-F1
#
_entry.id   AF-A0A483PVA1-F1
#
_cell.length_a   1.000
_cell.length_b   1.000
_cell.length_c   1.000
_cell.angle_alpha   90.00
_cell.angle_beta   90.00
_cell.angle_gamma   90.00
#
_symmetry.space_group_name_H-M   'P 1'
#
loop_
_entity.id
_entity.type
_entity.pdbx_description
1 polymer ?
#
loop_
_entity_poly.entity_id
_entity_poly.type
_entity_poly.pdbx_seq_one_letter_code
_entity_poly.pdbx_strand_id
1 'polypeptide(L)'
;MTVSTEVDHNDYTGNGVTTSFPYTFRIFKKSDLTVQVADLNENITVLTLDTDYSVTGAGTYSGGNVVLMSPLANGWQISISRDLPVTQETDLRNQGKFFAEVHEDAFDKLTMLIQQCFSFLRLALCKPSFIANYYDALNNRIRNLRDPSQAQDAATKNYTDQKY
;
A
#
# COMPACT_ATOMS: atom_id res chain seq x y z
N MET A 1 -13.63 14.60 -13.37
CA MET A 1 -13.00 15.03 -12.10
C MET A 1 -11.60 14.44 -12.09
N THR A 2 -10.67 15.00 -11.33
CA THR A 2 -9.26 14.55 -11.34
C THR A 2 -8.84 14.01 -9.98
N VAL A 3 -7.74 13.26 -9.95
CA VAL A 3 -7.07 12.91 -8.69
C VAL A 3 -6.52 14.16 -8.03
N SER A 4 -7.14 14.57 -6.91
CA SER A 4 -6.78 15.77 -6.15
C SER A 4 -6.21 15.48 -4.77
N THR A 5 -6.12 14.20 -4.38
CA THR A 5 -5.62 13.76 -3.09
C THR A 5 -4.29 13.03 -3.25
N GLU A 6 -3.37 13.24 -2.30
CA GLU A 6 -2.11 12.49 -2.19
C GLU A 6 -2.28 11.18 -1.39
N VAL A 7 -3.47 10.97 -0.80
CA VAL A 7 -3.75 9.77 -0.01
C VAL A 7 -3.85 8.55 -0.93
N ASP A 8 -2.98 7.58 -0.69
CA ASP A 8 -2.83 6.32 -1.43
C ASP A 8 -3.12 5.07 -0.57
N HIS A 9 -3.22 5.25 0.75
CA HIS A 9 -3.61 4.23 1.72
C HIS A 9 -4.34 4.83 2.92
N ASN A 10 -5.04 3.98 3.67
CA ASN A 10 -5.63 4.29 4.97
C ASN A 10 -5.36 3.14 5.95
N ASP A 11 -4.99 3.48 7.18
CA ASP A 11 -4.72 2.51 8.25
C ASP A 11 -5.69 2.70 9.42
N TYR A 12 -6.13 1.60 10.02
CA TYR A 12 -7.03 1.59 11.17
C TYR A 12 -6.62 0.53 12.20
N THR A 13 -7.09 0.70 13.43
CA THR A 13 -6.96 -0.29 14.50
C THR A 13 -8.32 -0.90 14.81
N GLY A 14 -8.38 -2.23 14.88
CA GLY A 14 -9.58 -2.98 15.24
C GLY A 14 -9.94 -2.81 16.71
N ASN A 15 -11.24 -2.79 16.98
CA ASN A 15 -11.81 -2.74 18.33
C ASN A 15 -12.59 -4.01 18.69
N GLY A 16 -12.55 -5.05 17.84
CA GLY A 16 -13.30 -6.29 18.01
C GLY A 16 -14.76 -6.24 17.58
N VAL A 17 -15.26 -5.10 17.07
CA VAL A 17 -16.68 -4.90 16.70
C VAL A 17 -16.85 -4.31 15.30
N THR A 18 -15.99 -3.37 14.90
CA THR A 18 -16.08 -2.70 13.60
C THR A 18 -15.71 -3.64 12.46
N THR A 19 -16.57 -3.68 11.44
CA THR A 19 -16.39 -4.43 10.19
C THR A 19 -16.17 -3.53 8.98
N SER A 20 -16.66 -2.28 9.01
CA SER A 20 -16.57 -1.34 7.90
C SER A 20 -15.47 -0.32 8.14
N PHE A 21 -14.51 -0.29 7.22
CA PHE A 21 -13.36 0.62 7.23
C PHE A 21 -13.40 1.49 5.97
N PRO A 22 -13.53 2.82 6.11
CA PRO A 22 -13.57 3.69 4.95
C PRO A 22 -12.22 3.73 4.24
N TYR A 23 -12.21 4.02 2.94
CA TYR A 23 -11.03 4.44 2.21
C TYR A 23 -11.34 5.75 1.48
N THR A 24 -10.40 6.68 1.49
CA THR A 24 -10.65 8.09 1.08
C THR A 24 -9.99 8.45 -0.25
N PHE A 25 -9.79 7.47 -1.11
CA PHE A 25 -9.10 7.63 -2.39
C PHE A 25 -9.80 6.86 -3.52
N ARG A 26 -9.66 7.34 -4.76
CA ARG A 26 -10.29 6.70 -5.93
C ARG A 26 -9.62 5.36 -6.26
N ILE A 27 -10.45 4.40 -6.63
CA ILE A 27 -10.11 3.13 -7.29
C ILE A 27 -11.02 2.95 -8.51
N PHE A 28 -10.58 2.26 -9.55
CA PHE A 28 -11.41 2.03 -10.74
C PHE A 28 -12.29 0.79 -10.57
N LYS A 29 -11.69 -0.30 -10.07
CA LYS A 29 -12.33 -1.60 -9.84
C LYS A 29 -12.14 -2.00 -8.38
N LYS A 30 -13.03 -2.84 -7.86
CA LYS A 30 -12.92 -3.39 -6.49
C LYS A 30 -11.62 -4.17 -6.24
N SER A 31 -11.03 -4.71 -7.31
CA SER A 31 -9.75 -5.43 -7.30
C SER A 31 -8.53 -4.53 -7.20
N ASP A 32 -8.68 -3.22 -7.35
CA ASP A 32 -7.56 -2.27 -7.35
C ASP A 32 -7.14 -1.86 -5.93
N LEU A 33 -7.38 -2.76 -4.97
CA LEU A 33 -7.07 -2.61 -3.56
C LEU A 33 -6.30 -3.83 -3.07
N THR A 34 -5.28 -3.56 -2.28
CA THR A 34 -4.68 -4.56 -1.40
C THR A 34 -5.07 -4.24 0.04
N VAL A 35 -5.75 -5.19 0.69
CA VAL A 35 -6.14 -5.11 2.10
C VAL A 35 -5.30 -6.09 2.90
N GLN A 36 -4.60 -5.57 3.90
CA GLN A 36 -3.72 -6.36 4.77
C GLN A 36 -4.09 -6.15 6.23
N VAL A 37 -3.94 -7.18 7.03
CA VAL A 37 -4.10 -7.09 8.49
C VAL A 37 -2.83 -7.53 9.19
N ALA A 38 -2.50 -6.87 10.29
CA ALA A 38 -1.41 -7.26 11.17
C ALA A 38 -1.97 -7.66 12.54
N ASP A 39 -1.58 -8.84 13.02
CA ASP A 39 -1.92 -9.30 14.36
C ASP A 39 -1.00 -8.69 15.44
N LEU A 40 -1.28 -9.00 16.71
CA LEU A 40 -0.48 -8.52 17.84
C LEU A 40 0.96 -9.07 17.88
N ASN A 41 1.25 -10.09 17.07
CA ASN A 41 2.58 -10.68 16.94
C ASN A 41 3.32 -10.16 15.69
N GLU A 42 2.83 -9.09 15.05
CA GLU A 42 3.38 -8.50 13.83
C GLU A 42 3.35 -9.44 12.61
N ASN A 43 2.47 -10.46 12.60
CA ASN A 43 2.22 -11.28 11.43
C ASN A 43 1.28 -10.55 10.48
N ILE A 44 1.71 -10.38 9.22
CA ILE A 44 0.92 -9.70 8.18
C ILE A 44 0.22 -10.74 7.32
N THR A 45 -1.09 -10.59 7.14
CA THR A 45 -1.92 -11.42 6.26
C THR A 45 -2.59 -10.54 5.21
N VAL A 46 -2.52 -10.95 3.94
CA VAL A 46 -3.27 -10.32 2.85
C VAL A 46 -4.67 -10.94 2.82
N LEU A 47 -5.70 -10.11 2.87
CA LEU A 47 -7.09 -10.56 2.79
C LEU A 47 -7.50 -10.76 1.33
N THR A 48 -8.42 -11.71 1.10
CA THR A 48 -8.94 -12.06 -0.22
C THR A 48 -10.28 -11.38 -0.48
N LEU A 49 -10.36 -10.61 -1.57
CA LEU A 49 -11.59 -9.95 -2.00
C LEU A 49 -12.71 -10.97 -2.27
N ASP A 50 -13.93 -10.60 -1.90
CA ASP A 50 -15.16 -11.41 -1.95
C ASP A 50 -15.16 -12.68 -1.05
N THR A 51 -14.07 -12.96 -0.33
CA THR A 51 -13.99 -14.04 0.66
C THR A 51 -13.87 -13.48 2.07
N ASP A 52 -12.85 -12.66 2.32
CA ASP A 52 -12.57 -12.07 3.64
C ASP A 52 -13.20 -10.68 3.78
N TYR A 53 -13.40 -9.97 2.67
CA TYR A 53 -13.99 -8.63 2.64
C TYR A 53 -14.71 -8.34 1.32
N SER A 54 -15.57 -7.33 1.34
CA SER A 54 -16.19 -6.73 0.15
C SER A 54 -15.84 -5.25 0.04
N VAL A 55 -15.99 -4.68 -1.15
CA VAL A 55 -15.66 -3.27 -1.44
C VAL A 55 -16.90 -2.54 -1.94
N THR A 56 -17.13 -1.35 -1.41
CA THR A 56 -18.17 -0.41 -1.86
C THR A 56 -17.50 0.87 -2.34
N GLY A 57 -18.11 1.60 -3.28
CA GLY A 57 -17.54 2.86 -3.79
C GLY A 57 -16.41 2.69 -4.81
N ALA A 58 -16.37 1.57 -5.54
CA ALA A 58 -15.48 1.49 -6.71
C ALA A 58 -15.94 2.50 -7.79
N GLY A 59 -14.99 3.21 -8.40
CA GLY A 59 -15.24 4.24 -9.40
C GLY A 59 -15.60 5.62 -8.83
N THR A 60 -15.89 5.76 -7.53
CA THR A 60 -16.13 7.05 -6.89
C THR A 60 -14.82 7.77 -6.58
N TYR A 61 -14.83 9.10 -6.66
CA TYR A 61 -13.63 9.90 -6.40
C TYR A 61 -13.35 10.10 -4.90
N SER A 62 -14.39 10.05 -4.06
CA SER A 62 -14.29 10.16 -2.60
C SER A 62 -13.89 8.85 -1.91
N GLY A 63 -13.73 7.77 -2.68
CA GLY A 63 -13.58 6.42 -2.16
C GLY A 63 -14.87 5.83 -1.61
N GLY A 64 -14.75 4.88 -0.70
CA GLY A 64 -15.86 4.07 -0.22
C GLY A 64 -15.50 3.30 1.04
N ASN A 65 -15.92 2.03 1.16
CA ASN A 65 -15.60 1.20 2.32
C ASN A 65 -15.11 -0.19 1.91
N VAL A 66 -14.14 -0.69 2.68
CA VAL A 66 -13.81 -2.10 2.83
C VAL A 66 -14.66 -2.65 3.97
N VAL A 67 -15.48 -3.67 3.69
CA VAL A 67 -16.35 -4.30 4.68
C VAL A 67 -15.90 -5.73 4.91
N LEU A 68 -15.30 -5.99 6.06
CA LEU A 68 -14.86 -7.32 6.47
C LEU A 68 -16.05 -8.24 6.77
N MET A 69 -15.90 -9.53 6.47
CA MET A 69 -16.92 -10.54 6.79
C MET A 69 -17.02 -10.84 8.30
N SER A 70 -15.99 -10.48 9.07
CA SER A 70 -15.98 -10.59 10.52
C SER A 70 -15.27 -9.37 11.12
N PRO A 71 -15.64 -8.94 12.34
CA PRO A 71 -15.01 -7.79 12.99
C PRO A 71 -13.49 -7.94 13.09
N LEU A 72 -12.76 -6.85 12.84
CA LEU A 72 -11.32 -6.85 13.06
C LEU A 72 -11.06 -6.95 14.57
N ALA A 73 -10.29 -7.96 14.97
CA ALA A 73 -9.99 -8.22 16.37
C ALA A 73 -9.37 -6.99 17.07
N ASN A 74 -9.61 -6.88 18.39
CA ASN A 74 -9.13 -5.72 19.15
C ASN A 74 -7.60 -5.62 19.12
N GLY A 75 -7.08 -4.45 18.76
CA GLY A 75 -5.65 -4.18 18.65
C GLY A 75 -4.98 -4.67 17.37
N TRP A 76 -5.66 -5.44 16.51
CA TRP A 76 -5.15 -5.76 15.19
C TRP A 76 -5.17 -4.51 14.31
N GLN A 77 -4.22 -4.38 13.39
CA GLN A 77 -4.17 -3.28 12.44
C GLN A 77 -4.71 -3.74 11.09
N ILE A 78 -5.34 -2.84 10.35
CA ILE A 78 -5.72 -3.03 8.95
C ILE A 78 -5.13 -1.90 8.12
N SER A 79 -4.52 -2.26 7.00
CA SER A 79 -4.05 -1.33 5.98
C SER A 79 -4.81 -1.57 4.69
N ILE A 80 -5.36 -0.50 4.12
CA ILE A 80 -6.10 -0.50 2.86
C ILE A 80 -5.31 0.39 1.91
N SER A 81 -4.72 -0.21 0.88
CA SER A 81 -3.86 0.51 -0.07
C SER A 81 -4.34 0.31 -1.50
N ARG A 82 -4.14 1.33 -2.34
CA ARG A 82 -4.37 1.21 -3.77
C ARG A 82 -3.30 0.29 -4.40
N ASP A 83 -3.74 -0.64 -5.22
CA ASP A 83 -2.84 -1.44 -6.06
C ASP A 83 -3.37 -1.52 -7.49
N LEU A 84 -2.75 -0.77 -8.40
CA LEU A 84 -3.13 -0.72 -9.80
C LEU A 84 -2.14 -1.51 -10.67
N PRO A 85 -2.63 -2.23 -11.69
CA PRO A 85 -1.75 -2.82 -12.68
C PRO A 85 -1.02 -1.73 -13.46
N VAL A 86 0.31 -1.87 -13.59
CA VAL A 86 1.20 -0.96 -14.32
C VAL A 86 1.09 -1.19 -15.83
N THR A 87 -0.13 -1.00 -16.36
CA THR A 87 -0.47 -1.14 -17.78
C THR A 87 -1.24 0.07 -18.25
N GLN A 88 -1.15 0.38 -19.55
CA GLN A 88 -2.01 1.37 -20.17
C GLN A 88 -3.15 0.66 -20.90
N GLU A 89 -4.37 0.79 -20.40
CA GLU A 89 -5.57 0.20 -21.03
C GLU A 89 -6.14 1.11 -22.14
N THR A 90 -5.84 2.41 -22.09
CA THR A 90 -6.35 3.42 -23.02
C THR A 90 -5.50 3.49 -24.28
N ASP A 91 -6.09 3.12 -25.41
CA ASP A 91 -5.54 3.29 -26.76
C ASP A 91 -6.15 4.53 -27.45
N LEU A 92 -5.33 5.55 -27.69
CA LEU A 92 -5.74 6.81 -28.31
C LEU A 92 -5.58 6.73 -29.83
N ARG A 93 -6.71 6.76 -30.56
CA ARG A 93 -6.71 6.70 -32.03
C ARG A 93 -6.51 8.06 -32.68
N ASN A 94 -5.74 8.08 -33.76
CA ASN A 94 -5.61 9.26 -34.62
C ASN A 94 -6.93 9.56 -35.36
N GLN A 95 -7.27 10.84 -35.51
CA GLN A 95 -8.45 11.33 -36.25
C GLN A 95 -9.83 10.91 -35.68
N GLY A 96 -9.89 10.52 -34.40
CA GLY A 96 -11.14 10.35 -33.67
C GLY A 96 -11.68 11.67 -33.07
N LYS A 97 -12.92 11.64 -32.57
CA LYS A 97 -13.45 12.73 -31.74
C LYS A 97 -12.65 12.81 -30.44
N PHE A 98 -12.37 14.02 -29.98
CA PHE A 98 -11.70 14.23 -28.69
C PHE A 98 -12.70 14.01 -27.55
N PHE A 99 -12.48 12.96 -26.77
CA PHE A 99 -13.22 12.68 -25.53
C PHE A 99 -12.33 13.02 -24.35
N ALA A 100 -12.58 14.17 -23.70
CA ALA A 100 -11.76 14.66 -22.59
C ALA A 100 -11.70 13.64 -21.44
N GLU A 101 -12.81 12.98 -21.13
CA GLU A 101 -12.92 11.98 -20.05
C GLU A 101 -11.95 10.80 -20.23
N VAL A 102 -11.74 10.33 -21.46
CA VAL A 102 -10.78 9.25 -21.76
C VAL A 102 -9.34 9.66 -21.48
N HIS A 103 -9.01 10.93 -21.74
CA HIS A 103 -7.68 11.46 -21.49
C HIS A 103 -7.47 11.67 -19.98
N GLU A 104 -8.47 12.25 -19.31
CA GLU A 104 -8.44 12.45 -17.85
C GLU A 104 -8.30 11.13 -17.11
N ASP A 105 -9.08 10.09 -17.43
CA ASP A 105 -8.95 8.78 -16.76
C ASP A 105 -7.56 8.15 -16.99
N ALA A 106 -6.96 8.35 -18.17
CA ALA A 106 -5.60 7.88 -18.44
C ALA A 106 -4.55 8.65 -17.62
N PHE A 107 -4.68 9.98 -17.53
CA PHE A 107 -3.78 10.82 -16.73
C PHE A 107 -3.95 10.62 -15.22
N ASP A 108 -5.18 10.41 -14.76
CA ASP A 108 -5.49 10.03 -13.39
C ASP A 108 -4.83 8.69 -13.05
N LYS A 109 -4.96 7.67 -13.91
CA LYS A 109 -4.30 6.37 -13.70
C LYS A 109 -2.78 6.52 -13.58
N LEU A 110 -2.15 7.29 -14.47
CA LEU A 110 -0.71 7.55 -14.40
C LEU A 110 -0.30 8.26 -13.10
N THR A 111 -1.09 9.26 -12.69
CA THR A 111 -0.86 9.97 -11.42
C THR A 111 -0.98 9.04 -10.22
N MET A 112 -1.99 8.16 -10.21
CA MET A 112 -2.14 7.15 -9.16
C MET A 112 -0.99 6.14 -9.14
N LEU A 113 -0.48 5.71 -10.29
CA LEU A 113 0.70 4.83 -10.37
C LEU A 113 1.96 5.52 -9.82
N ILE A 114 2.13 6.82 -10.06
CA ILE A 114 3.21 7.61 -9.46
C ILE A 114 3.07 7.70 -7.95
N GLN A 115 1.85 7.94 -7.43
CA GLN A 115 1.58 7.93 -6.00
C GLN A 115 1.95 6.57 -5.39
N GLN A 116 1.53 5.47 -6.01
CA GLN A 116 1.85 4.10 -5.60
C GLN A 116 3.37 3.85 -5.56
N CYS A 117 4.13 4.32 -6.56
CA CYS A 117 5.59 4.28 -6.53
C CYS A 117 6.17 5.03 -5.31
N PHE A 118 5.65 6.22 -4.99
CA PHE A 118 6.08 6.94 -3.80
C PHE A 118 5.70 6.23 -2.51
N SER A 119 4.56 5.54 -2.43
CA SER A 119 4.21 4.70 -1.28
C SER A 119 5.27 3.63 -1.03
N PHE A 120 5.69 2.91 -2.08
CA PHE A 120 6.75 1.90 -1.95
C PHE A 120 8.08 2.51 -1.52
N LEU A 121 8.43 3.70 -2.01
CA LEU A 121 9.65 4.40 -1.58
C LEU A 121 9.59 4.81 -0.10
N ARG A 122 8.42 5.17 0.44
CA ARG A 122 8.25 5.47 1.87
C ARG A 122 8.44 4.25 2.77
N LEU A 123 8.17 3.04 2.26
CA LEU A 123 8.39 1.78 2.96
C LEU A 123 9.84 1.27 2.85
N ALA A 124 10.61 1.81 1.92
CA ALA A 124 11.99 1.39 1.70
C ALA A 124 12.96 2.01 2.70
N LEU A 125 14.03 1.29 3.02
CA LEU A 125 15.15 1.83 3.79
C LEU A 125 15.88 2.89 2.94
N CYS A 126 15.73 4.16 3.29
CA CYS A 126 16.22 5.30 2.52
C CYS A 126 17.21 6.17 3.30
N LYS A 127 18.02 6.94 2.56
CA LYS A 127 18.79 8.03 3.15
C LYS A 127 17.85 9.19 3.49
N PRO A 128 18.05 9.90 4.61
CA PRO A 128 17.19 11.04 4.98
C PRO A 128 17.42 12.27 4.08
N SER A 129 18.59 12.37 3.43
CA SER A 129 18.88 13.46 2.48
C SER A 129 20.02 13.09 1.52
N PHE A 130 20.23 13.91 0.48
CA PHE A 130 21.33 13.72 -0.48
C PHE A 130 22.71 13.74 0.17
N ILE A 131 22.90 14.60 1.19
CA ILE A 131 24.18 14.76 1.90
C ILE A 131 24.44 13.69 2.97
N ALA A 132 23.40 12.97 3.42
CA ALA A 132 23.57 11.92 4.41
C ALA A 132 24.51 10.82 3.88
N ASN A 133 25.23 10.16 4.76
CA ASN A 133 26.09 9.01 4.44
C ASN A 133 25.63 7.73 5.14
N TYR A 134 24.37 7.70 5.59
CA TYR A 134 23.72 6.57 6.24
C TYR A 134 22.28 6.41 5.77
N TYR A 135 21.72 5.22 5.95
CA TYR A 135 20.30 4.94 5.79
C TYR A 135 19.60 5.05 7.15
N ASP A 136 18.44 5.72 7.19
CA ASP A 136 17.68 5.89 8.42
C ASP A 136 16.56 4.85 8.50
N ALA A 137 16.60 4.00 9.52
CA ALA A 137 15.58 2.97 9.76
C ALA A 137 14.35 3.52 10.52
N LEU A 138 14.38 4.77 11.00
CA LEU A 138 13.28 5.42 11.71
C LEU A 138 12.77 4.59 12.91
N ASN A 139 13.70 3.99 13.66
CA ASN A 139 13.42 3.07 14.78
C ASN A 139 12.67 1.78 14.40
N ASN A 140 12.53 1.48 13.11
CA ASN A 140 12.02 0.19 12.65
C ASN A 140 13.09 -0.90 12.74
N ARG A 141 12.64 -2.14 12.94
CA ARG A 141 13.52 -3.32 12.92
C ARG A 141 13.90 -3.66 11.47
N ILE A 142 15.13 -4.14 11.28
CA ILE A 142 15.56 -4.81 10.06
C ILE A 142 15.65 -6.32 10.37
N ARG A 143 14.79 -7.12 9.75
CA ARG A 143 14.68 -8.57 9.99
C ARG A 143 15.05 -9.38 8.74
N ASN A 144 15.31 -10.68 8.93
CA ASN A 144 15.63 -11.64 7.86
C ASN A 144 16.90 -11.29 7.05
N LEU A 145 17.89 -10.68 7.71
CA LEU A 145 19.21 -10.48 7.13
C LEU A 145 19.93 -11.84 6.98
N ARG A 146 20.67 -11.99 5.88
CA ARG A 146 21.59 -13.12 5.68
C ARG A 146 22.79 -12.98 6.62
N ASP A 147 23.40 -14.11 6.99
CA ASP A 147 24.61 -14.10 7.81
C ASP A 147 25.75 -13.30 7.14
N PRO A 148 26.52 -12.53 7.94
CA PRO A 148 27.58 -11.69 7.41
C PRO A 148 28.73 -12.53 6.85
N SER A 149 29.25 -12.13 5.69
CA SER A 149 30.37 -12.77 4.99
C SER A 149 31.60 -11.86 4.87
N GLN A 150 31.38 -10.55 4.83
CA GLN A 150 32.41 -9.51 4.77
C GLN A 150 32.48 -8.71 6.08
N ALA A 151 33.58 -7.99 6.29
CA ALA A 151 33.85 -7.28 7.54
C ALA A 151 32.87 -6.12 7.85
N GLN A 152 32.14 -5.62 6.86
CA GLN A 152 31.17 -4.52 7.01
C GLN A 152 29.71 -4.97 6.87
N ASP A 153 29.46 -6.29 6.72
CA ASP A 153 28.10 -6.80 6.66
C ASP A 153 27.40 -6.63 8.02
N ALA A 154 26.09 -6.38 8.00
CA ALA A 154 25.30 -6.32 9.21
C ALA A 154 25.24 -7.71 9.87
N ALA A 155 25.64 -7.79 11.15
CA ALA A 155 25.55 -9.02 11.93
C ALA A 155 24.17 -9.15 12.58
N THR A 156 23.53 -10.31 12.44
CA THR A 156 22.29 -10.62 13.16
C THR A 156 22.60 -11.01 14.62
N LYS A 157 21.62 -10.85 15.51
CA LYS A 157 21.73 -11.31 16.90
C LYS A 157 22.09 -12.80 16.99
N ASN A 158 21.51 -13.62 16.12
CA ASN A 158 21.83 -15.05 16.07
C ASN A 158 23.30 -15.30 15.72
N TYR A 159 23.84 -14.58 14.74
CA TYR A 159 25.26 -14.73 14.36
C TYR A 159 26.20 -14.32 15.50
N THR A 160 25.90 -13.25 16.23
CA THR A 160 26.74 -12.80 17.36
C THR A 160 26.68 -13.78 18.53
N ASP A 161 25.49 -14.26 18.91
CA ASP A 161 25.29 -15.16 20.05
C ASP A 161 25.88 -16.57 19.83
N GLN A 162 26.10 -16.98 18.57
CA GLN A 162 26.77 -18.26 18.27
C GLN A 162 28.30 -18.15 18.31
N LYS A 163 28.85 -16.95 18.17
CA LYS A 163 30.30 -16.69 18.12
C LYS A 163 30.91 -16.39 19.50
N TYR A 164 30.11 -15.90 20.43
CA TYR A 164 30.52 -15.46 21.78
C TYR A 164 29.69 -16.13 22.84
#